data_AF-A0A920RJL8-F1
#
_entry.id   AF-A0A920RJL8-F1
#
_cell.length_a   1.000
_cell.length_b   1.000
_cell.length_c   1.000
_cell.angle_alpha   90.00
_cell.angle_beta   90.00
_cell.angle_gamma   90.00
#
_symmetry.space_group_name_H-M   'P 1'
#
loop_
_entity.id
_entity.type
_entity.pdbx_description
1 polymer ?
#
loop_
_entity_poly.entity_id
_entity_poly.type
_entity_poly.pdbx_seq_one_letter_code
_entity_poly.pdbx_strand_id
1 'polypeptide(L)'
;MAKKLWLIDWEYGAFGNVWFDVGNMAAISNFDRQEETQLLEAYLGYTATEFDFRRFDAMRCAANLRETLWGMVSEQHLNLDIDYQAYTAEQLAGFEKSYNDYSQRYGV
;
A
#
# COMPACT_ATOMS: atom_id res chain seq x y z
N MET A 1 24.48 -16.38 -9.61
CA MET A 1 24.52 -14.98 -10.10
C MET A 1 23.45 -14.19 -9.36
N ALA A 2 23.78 -13.09 -8.70
CA ALA A 2 22.76 -12.21 -8.12
C ALA A 2 21.97 -11.55 -9.27
N LYS A 3 20.66 -11.79 -9.33
CA LYS A 3 19.78 -11.06 -10.26
C LYS A 3 19.58 -9.66 -9.69
N LYS A 4 19.97 -8.64 -10.45
CA LYS A 4 19.71 -7.23 -10.10
C LYS A 4 18.31 -6.84 -10.55
N LEU A 5 17.60 -6.10 -9.70
CA LEU A 5 16.36 -5.42 -10.03
C LEU A 5 16.60 -3.91 -10.05
N TRP A 6 15.87 -3.19 -10.89
CA TRP A 6 15.93 -1.74 -11.00
C TRP A 6 14.51 -1.19 -10.87
N LEU A 7 14.35 -0.14 -10.07
CA LEU A 7 13.11 0.64 -10.01
C LEU A 7 13.15 1.72 -11.11
N ILE A 8 12.07 1.78 -11.88
CA ILE A 8 11.85 2.77 -12.95
C ILE A 8 10.58 3.55 -12.64
N ASP A 9 10.24 4.52 -13.49
CA ASP A 9 9.02 5.33 -13.40
C ASP A 9 8.93 6.18 -12.11
N TRP A 10 9.75 7.23 -12.09
CA TRP A 10 9.94 8.10 -10.91
C TRP A 10 9.00 9.32 -10.89
N GLU A 11 7.93 9.35 -11.68
CA GLU A 11 7.06 10.53 -11.79
C GLU A 11 6.32 10.88 -10.48
N TYR A 12 6.08 9.88 -9.63
CA TYR A 12 5.52 10.04 -8.28
C TYR A 12 6.59 10.08 -7.18
N GLY A 13 7.88 10.05 -7.54
CA GLY A 13 8.99 10.09 -6.59
C GLY A 13 9.05 11.42 -5.83
N ALA A 14 8.93 11.36 -4.51
CA ALA A 14 8.99 12.53 -3.63
C ALA A 14 9.51 12.16 -2.24
N PHE A 15 9.87 13.17 -1.43
CA PHE A 15 10.10 12.93 -0.01
C PHE A 15 8.79 12.55 0.68
N GLY A 16 8.79 11.44 1.38
CA GLY A 16 7.61 10.90 2.06
C GLY A 16 7.97 10.11 3.31
N ASN A 17 6.94 9.54 3.94
CA ASN A 17 7.15 8.61 5.04
C ASN A 17 7.62 7.26 4.47
N VAL A 18 8.79 6.77 4.90
CA VAL A 18 9.36 5.50 4.40
C VAL A 18 8.43 4.29 4.55
N TRP A 19 7.55 4.31 5.55
CA TRP A 19 6.57 3.25 5.78
C TRP A 19 5.46 3.26 4.72
N PHE A 20 5.23 4.40 4.07
CA PHE A 20 4.31 4.52 2.94
C PHE A 20 4.81 3.73 1.74
N ASP A 21 6.08 3.80 1.37
CA ASP A 21 6.59 3.07 0.19
C ASP A 21 6.44 1.55 0.37
N VAL A 22 6.83 1.03 1.53
CA VAL A 22 6.74 -0.40 1.85
C VAL A 22 5.27 -0.84 1.98
N GLY A 23 4.44 -0.03 2.65
CA GLY A 23 3.00 -0.28 2.79
C GLY A 23 2.26 -0.23 1.45
N ASN A 24 2.63 0.71 0.58
CA ASN A 24 2.06 0.84 -0.77
C ASN A 24 2.43 -0.35 -1.64
N MET A 25 3.69 -0.81 -1.60
CA MET A 25 4.10 -1.98 -2.37
C MET A 25 3.33 -3.24 -1.95
N ALA A 26 3.09 -3.42 -0.64
CA ALA A 26 2.24 -4.51 -0.16
C ALA A 26 0.78 -4.39 -0.62
N ALA A 27 0.22 -3.17 -0.53
CA ALA A 27 -1.15 -2.87 -0.93
C ALA A 27 -1.42 -3.19 -2.41
N ILE A 28 -0.58 -2.68 -3.32
CA ILE A 28 -0.77 -2.86 -4.77
C ILE A 28 -0.43 -4.28 -5.25
N SER A 29 0.34 -5.04 -4.47
CA SER A 29 0.73 -6.41 -4.82
C SER A 29 -0.20 -7.47 -4.23
N ASN A 30 -1.22 -7.04 -3.46
CA ASN A 30 -2.16 -7.92 -2.75
C ASN A 30 -1.46 -9.00 -1.90
N PHE A 31 -0.39 -8.60 -1.21
CA PHE A 31 0.40 -9.51 -0.37
C PHE A 31 -0.40 -10.02 0.82
N ASP A 32 -0.19 -11.30 1.15
CA ASP A 32 -0.67 -11.86 2.40
C ASP A 32 0.25 -11.49 3.58
N ARG A 33 -0.14 -11.85 4.81
CA ARG A 33 0.63 -11.45 6.00
C ARG A 33 2.05 -12.04 6.03
N GLN A 34 2.25 -13.22 5.44
CA GLN A 34 3.57 -13.84 5.36
C GLN A 34 4.47 -13.08 4.37
N GLU A 35 3.94 -12.72 3.20
CA GLU A 35 4.63 -11.92 2.19
C GLU A 35 4.93 -10.50 2.70
N GLU A 36 4.00 -9.88 3.43
CA GLU A 36 4.22 -8.59 4.09
C GLU A 36 5.36 -8.64 5.10
N THR A 37 5.41 -9.72 5.89
CA THR A 37 6.49 -9.92 6.87
C THR A 37 7.83 -10.06 6.16
N GLN A 38 7.88 -10.87 5.10
CA GLN A 38 9.11 -11.04 4.30
C GLN A 38 9.56 -9.73 3.66
N LEU A 39 8.62 -8.96 3.10
CA LEU A 39 8.90 -7.65 2.56
C LEU A 39 9.48 -6.72 3.63
N LEU A 40 8.77 -6.60 4.76
CA LEU A 40 9.16 -5.65 5.78
C LEU A 40 10.52 -6.01 6.39
N GLU A 41 10.78 -7.27 6.67
CA GLU A 41 12.06 -7.72 7.22
C GLU A 41 13.20 -7.62 6.20
N ALA A 42 12.92 -7.84 4.91
CA ALA A 42 13.90 -7.60 3.85
C ALA A 42 14.25 -6.12 3.73
N TYR A 43 13.29 -5.22 3.92
CA TYR A 43 13.50 -3.77 3.94
C TYR A 43 14.29 -3.32 5.18
N LEU A 44 13.94 -3.83 6.36
CA LEU A 44 14.55 -3.44 7.63
C LEU A 44 15.95 -4.05 7.84
N GLY A 45 16.19 -5.24 7.30
CA GLY A 45 17.40 -6.03 7.56
C GLY A 45 17.41 -6.69 8.96
N TYR A 46 16.28 -6.69 9.65
CA TYR A 46 16.09 -7.32 10.96
C TYR A 46 14.62 -7.79 11.12
N THR A 47 14.39 -8.67 12.10
CA THR A 47 13.05 -9.18 12.43
C THR A 47 12.13 -8.05 12.90
N ALA A 48 11.01 -7.85 12.21
CA ALA A 48 10.13 -6.71 12.44
C ALA A 48 9.51 -6.77 13.85
N THR A 49 9.55 -5.65 14.56
CA THR A 49 8.90 -5.54 15.88
C THR A 49 7.40 -5.23 15.73
N GLU A 50 6.62 -5.42 16.79
CA GLU A 50 5.21 -4.98 16.81
C GLU A 50 5.05 -3.48 16.54
N PHE A 51 6.05 -2.68 16.92
CA PHE A 51 6.05 -1.25 16.66
C PHE A 51 6.31 -0.91 15.19
N ASP A 52 7.16 -1.68 14.52
CA ASP A 52 7.39 -1.57 13.07
C ASP A 52 6.12 -1.95 12.31
N PHE A 53 5.49 -3.06 12.70
CA PHE A 53 4.23 -3.48 12.09
C PHE A 53 3.11 -2.45 12.28
N ARG A 54 3.03 -1.80 13.44
CA ARG A 54 2.02 -0.75 13.64
C ARG A 54 2.19 0.41 12.67
N ARG A 55 3.43 0.81 12.39
CA ARG A 55 3.73 1.88 11.42
C ARG A 55 3.44 1.45 9.99
N PHE A 56 3.85 0.22 9.64
CA PHE A 56 3.58 -0.38 8.35
C PHE A 56 2.07 -0.52 8.09
N ASP A 57 1.31 -1.12 9.01
CA ASP A 57 -0.14 -1.34 8.87
C ASP A 57 -0.89 0.01 8.75
N ALA A 58 -0.50 1.03 9.53
CA ALA A 58 -1.07 2.38 9.41
C ALA A 58 -0.83 3.01 8.03
N MET A 59 0.38 2.86 7.48
CA MET A 59 0.70 3.39 6.16
C MET A 59 0.12 2.55 5.01
N ARG A 60 -0.11 1.25 5.21
CA ARG A 60 -0.88 0.42 4.27
C ARG A 60 -2.32 0.95 4.14
N CYS A 61 -2.95 1.32 5.26
CA CYS A 61 -4.25 1.98 5.24
C CYS A 61 -4.21 3.30 4.45
N ALA A 62 -3.20 4.13 4.70
CA ALA A 62 -3.04 5.41 3.98
C ALA A 62 -2.79 5.21 2.48
N ALA A 63 -2.04 4.18 2.08
CA ALA A 63 -1.80 3.85 0.68
C ALA A 63 -3.09 3.45 -0.05
N ASN A 64 -3.86 2.51 0.53
CA ASN A 64 -5.17 2.12 -0.02
C ASN A 64 -6.13 3.31 -0.10
N LEU A 65 -6.15 4.17 0.92
CA LEU A 65 -6.98 5.37 0.90
C LEU A 65 -6.56 6.34 -0.21
N ARG A 66 -5.26 6.59 -0.36
CA ARG A 66 -4.74 7.46 -1.43
C ARG A 66 -5.16 6.92 -2.80
N GLU A 67 -5.05 5.61 -3.02
CA GLU A 67 -5.41 5.00 -4.30
C GLU A 67 -6.92 5.01 -4.57
N THR A 68 -7.72 4.82 -3.53
CA THR A 68 -9.17 5.01 -3.59
C THR A 68 -9.53 6.44 -4.05
N LEU A 69 -8.91 7.44 -3.45
CA LEU A 69 -9.14 8.85 -3.81
C LEU A 69 -8.64 9.15 -5.23
N TRP A 70 -7.52 8.55 -5.64
CA TRP A 70 -7.04 8.65 -7.02
C TRP A 70 -8.06 8.09 -8.00
N GLY A 71 -8.64 6.91 -7.73
CA GLY A 71 -9.72 6.32 -8.52
C GLY A 71 -10.93 7.25 -8.65
N MET A 72 -11.42 7.79 -7.53
CA MET A 72 -12.57 8.72 -7.51
C MET A 72 -12.34 10.01 -8.32
N VAL A 73 -11.10 10.52 -8.35
CA VAL A 73 -10.72 11.68 -9.17
C VAL A 73 -10.62 11.25 -10.64
N SER A 74 -10.04 10.08 -10.92
CA SER A 74 -9.91 9.53 -12.26
C SER A 74 -11.25 9.31 -12.95
N GLU A 75 -12.28 8.82 -12.23
CA GLU A 75 -13.66 8.70 -12.73
C GLU A 75 -14.21 10.00 -13.31
N GLN A 76 -13.82 11.14 -12.75
CA GLN A 76 -14.34 12.45 -13.11
C GLN A 76 -13.53 13.14 -14.21
N HIS A 77 -12.25 12.79 -14.34
CA HIS A 77 -11.30 13.58 -15.12
C HIS A 77 -10.60 12.82 -16.25
N LEU A 78 -10.53 11.49 -16.19
CA LEU A 78 -9.85 10.70 -17.21
C LEU A 78 -10.87 10.13 -18.21
N ASN A 79 -10.59 10.37 -19.50
CA ASN A 79 -11.37 9.81 -20.61
C ASN A 79 -10.54 8.71 -21.29
N LEU A 80 -10.29 7.63 -20.55
CA LEU A 80 -9.60 6.43 -21.02
C LEU A 80 -10.60 5.26 -21.03
N ASP A 81 -10.37 4.26 -21.87
CA ASP A 81 -11.17 3.02 -21.92
C ASP A 81 -10.79 2.08 -20.76
N ILE A 82 -11.05 2.55 -19.54
CA ILE A 82 -10.77 1.89 -18.27
C ILE A 82 -12.01 2.09 -17.37
N ASP A 83 -12.48 1.02 -16.74
CA ASP A 83 -13.56 1.08 -15.76
C ASP A 83 -13.05 1.59 -14.41
N TYR A 84 -12.94 2.91 -14.30
CA TYR A 84 -12.50 3.55 -13.06
C TYR A 84 -13.49 3.37 -11.91
N GLN A 85 -14.78 3.14 -12.17
CA GLN A 85 -15.77 2.88 -11.12
C GLN A 85 -15.51 1.53 -10.46
N ALA A 86 -15.29 0.49 -11.26
CA ALA A 86 -14.89 -0.82 -10.75
C ALA A 86 -13.54 -0.75 -10.02
N TYR A 87 -12.57 -0.03 -10.58
CA TYR A 87 -11.27 0.19 -9.95
C TYR A 87 -11.40 0.85 -8.57
N THR A 88 -12.13 1.96 -8.47
CA THR A 88 -12.38 2.65 -7.19
C THR A 88 -13.06 1.73 -6.18
N ALA A 89 -14.05 0.94 -6.61
CA ALA A 89 -14.75 0.02 -5.72
C ALA A 89 -13.81 -1.04 -5.14
N GLU A 90 -12.88 -1.57 -5.95
CA GLU A 90 -11.84 -2.50 -5.49
C GLU A 90 -10.88 -1.84 -4.48
N GLN A 91 -10.38 -0.65 -4.79
CA GLN A 91 -9.46 0.07 -3.90
C GLN A 91 -10.14 0.45 -2.58
N LEU A 92 -11.42 0.88 -2.62
CA LEU A 92 -12.20 1.20 -1.43
C LEU A 92 -12.39 -0.03 -0.53
N ALA A 93 -12.72 -1.19 -1.10
CA ALA A 93 -12.82 -2.43 -0.35
C ALA A 93 -11.47 -2.82 0.30
N GLY A 94 -10.36 -2.60 -0.42
CA GLY A 94 -9.00 -2.77 0.11
C GLY A 94 -8.70 -1.85 1.29
N PHE A 95 -9.08 -0.57 1.19
CA PHE A 95 -8.98 0.40 2.27
C PHE A 95 -9.79 -0.02 3.49
N GLU A 96 -11.09 -0.29 3.32
CA GLU A 96 -11.99 -0.69 4.40
C GLU A 96 -11.48 -1.93 5.14
N LYS A 97 -11.01 -2.94 4.40
CA LYS A 97 -10.39 -4.14 4.99
C LYS A 97 -9.15 -3.76 5.82
N SER A 98 -8.21 -3.02 5.24
CA SER A 98 -6.97 -2.65 5.94
C SER A 98 -7.23 -1.79 7.18
N TYR A 99 -8.20 -0.87 7.10
CA TYR A 99 -8.57 0.00 8.20
C TYR A 99 -9.23 -0.80 9.33
N ASN A 100 -10.14 -1.72 9.00
CA ASN A 100 -10.77 -2.61 9.98
C ASN A 100 -9.72 -3.50 10.69
N ASP A 101 -8.80 -4.10 9.94
CA ASP A 101 -7.70 -4.90 10.49
C ASP A 101 -6.83 -4.06 11.45
N TYR A 102 -6.49 -2.84 11.06
CA TYR A 102 -5.71 -1.90 11.87
C TYR A 102 -6.44 -1.49 13.16
N SER A 103 -7.71 -1.08 13.05
CA SER A 103 -8.55 -0.69 14.19
C SER A 103 -8.73 -1.84 15.18
N GLN A 104 -9.02 -3.04 14.70
CA GLN A 104 -9.17 -4.22 15.55
C GLN A 104 -7.88 -4.58 16.28
N ARG A 105 -6.73 -4.47 15.60
CA ARG A 105 -5.42 -4.83 16.19
C ARG A 105 -4.90 -3.78 17.17
N TYR A 106 -5.08 -2.50 16.87
CA TYR A 106 -4.44 -1.41 17.61
C TYR A 106 -5.40 -0.56 18.47
N GLY A 107 -6.69 -0.87 18.46
CA GLY A 107 -7.69 -0.27 19.34
C GLY A 107 -7.97 1.20 19.04
N VAL A 108 -8.11 1.54 17.76
CA VAL A 108 -8.37 2.92 17.27
C VAL A 108 -9.71 2.99 16.56
#